data_AF-L7JUU4-F1
#
_entry.id   AF-L7JUU4-F1
#
_cell.length_a   1.000
_cell.length_b   1.000
_cell.length_c   1.000
_cell.angle_alpha   90.00
_cell.angle_beta   90.00
_cell.angle_gamma   90.00
#
_symmetry.space_group_name_H-M   'P 1'
#
loop_
_entity.id
_entity.type
_entity.pdbx_description
1 polymer ?
#
loop_
_entity_poly.entity_id
_entity_poly.type
_entity_poly.pdbx_seq_one_letter_code
_entity_poly.pdbx_strand_id
1 'polypeptide(L)'
;MTDNNGKGLSAALKPCKKQKEDRNEVQIGPLHDLQSADKKTRLKALYTLCMDAETYMNDIIEYFVDVGEAKALKEVNFCLVCMRKLFMERLERGTEDKFEMEHLEYACESSTDSTPMDVGSSCTSEYEIRITATAPKRPPHTPNTERFIPFSEREHGYANVTDRRMRFIKDERVRRILIAMLSIRNVQYNASIILWYVSFSKETIEYFELIVPHLLHLLKTRECEKMVRTTFFIIRNLLKNGFFFSLVTCHDIINDTANMKYEDEELKSTIDQVARVLKSRLLKTSSFQNYLRELFSGKLENTPYHFSDVFWSMNMNSLIEYKIEIIRALKKYLKSGCTQHKCVAANDLYRFVKACPEIVRIVEKFDLKTELFKLCESTNDDLRFYALQSLSVCIFQEWH
;
A
#
# COMPACT_ATOMS: atom_id res chain seq x y z
N MET A 1 27.96 24.96 -11.67
CA MET A 1 26.71 25.74 -11.73
C MET A 1 25.79 25.10 -12.78
N THR A 2 24.64 24.60 -12.29
CA THR A 2 23.31 24.45 -12.95
C THR A 2 23.24 23.64 -14.25
N ASP A 3 22.74 22.40 -14.22
CA ASP A 3 21.31 21.98 -14.16
C ASP A 3 20.65 21.90 -15.55
N ASN A 4 20.26 20.69 -15.98
CA ASN A 4 18.86 20.38 -16.30
C ASN A 4 18.66 18.89 -16.70
N ASN A 5 18.05 18.13 -15.79
CA ASN A 5 17.46 16.83 -16.04
C ASN A 5 15.94 17.03 -16.19
N GLY A 6 15.41 16.79 -17.39
CA GLY A 6 13.99 16.99 -17.71
C GLY A 6 13.55 16.23 -18.95
N LYS A 7 13.74 14.91 -18.97
CA LYS A 7 13.18 14.01 -20.00
C LYS A 7 12.63 12.75 -19.36
N GLY A 8 11.32 12.67 -19.21
CA GLY A 8 10.67 11.50 -18.64
C GLY A 8 9.15 11.49 -18.63
N LEU A 9 8.46 12.09 -19.61
CA LEU A 9 7.00 11.91 -19.78
C LEU A 9 6.53 11.84 -21.24
N SER A 10 7.38 12.15 -22.21
CA SER A 10 6.98 12.27 -23.62
C SER A 10 6.96 10.94 -24.40
N ALA A 11 7.46 9.83 -23.84
CA ALA A 11 7.72 8.62 -24.63
C ALA A 11 6.56 7.61 -24.67
N ALA A 12 5.52 7.77 -23.83
CA ALA A 12 4.44 6.76 -23.67
C ALA A 12 3.15 7.07 -24.46
N LEU A 13 3.09 8.18 -25.21
CA LEU A 13 1.86 8.65 -25.85
C LEU A 13 2.01 8.64 -27.38
N LYS A 14 1.68 7.51 -28.02
CA LYS A 14 1.31 7.49 -29.44
C LYS A 14 -0.14 6.99 -29.59
N PRO A 15 -1.06 7.82 -30.12
CA PRO A 15 -2.46 7.44 -30.26
C PRO A 15 -2.68 6.55 -31.49
N CYS A 16 -3.41 5.44 -31.31
CA CYS A 16 -3.91 4.60 -32.40
C CYS A 16 -5.27 5.13 -32.90
N LYS A 17 -5.50 5.11 -34.22
CA LYS A 17 -6.62 5.77 -34.91
C LYS A 17 -7.98 5.15 -34.55
N LYS A 18 -8.98 6.03 -34.31
CA LYS A 18 -10.40 5.71 -34.06
C LYS A 18 -11.09 5.15 -35.33
N GLN A 19 -11.85 4.07 -35.18
CA GLN A 19 -12.98 3.74 -36.06
C GLN A 19 -14.29 4.23 -35.41
N LYS A 20 -15.16 4.82 -36.25
CA LYS A 20 -16.49 5.34 -35.92
C LYS A 20 -17.51 4.21 -35.91
N GLU A 21 -18.44 4.23 -34.96
CA GLU A 21 -19.77 3.65 -35.14
C GLU A 21 -20.82 4.37 -34.27
N ASP A 22 -22.07 4.28 -34.72
CA ASP A 22 -23.11 5.30 -34.67
C ASP A 22 -23.91 5.45 -33.38
N ARG A 23 -24.50 6.65 -33.24
CA ARG A 23 -25.33 7.15 -32.14
C ARG A 23 -26.73 6.51 -32.12
N ASN A 24 -27.25 6.28 -30.91
CA ASN A 24 -28.67 6.46 -30.61
C ASN A 24 -28.82 7.18 -29.27
N GLU A 25 -29.72 8.17 -29.25
CA GLU A 25 -29.87 9.22 -28.24
C GLU A 25 -30.60 8.73 -26.98
N VAL A 26 -30.00 8.93 -25.81
CA VAL A 26 -30.64 8.87 -24.48
C VAL A 26 -30.13 10.06 -23.66
N GLN A 27 -31.04 10.89 -23.14
CA GLN A 27 -30.84 12.11 -22.32
C GLN A 27 -29.39 12.42 -21.90
N ILE A 28 -28.71 13.26 -22.69
CA ILE A 28 -27.28 13.59 -22.58
C ILE A 28 -27.13 14.96 -21.90
N GLY A 29 -27.37 15.06 -20.59
CA GLY A 29 -27.20 16.32 -19.84
C GLY A 29 -25.81 16.45 -19.22
N PRO A 30 -25.52 15.76 -18.11
CA PRO A 30 -24.26 15.91 -17.38
C PRO A 30 -23.04 15.36 -18.13
N LEU A 31 -23.22 14.41 -19.06
CA LEU A 31 -22.12 13.75 -19.76
C LEU A 31 -21.42 14.66 -20.77
N HIS A 32 -22.19 15.49 -21.49
CA HIS A 32 -21.64 16.48 -22.44
C HIS A 32 -20.91 17.61 -21.70
N ASP A 33 -21.41 18.00 -20.53
CA ASP A 33 -20.88 19.11 -19.75
C ASP A 33 -19.54 18.80 -19.06
N LEU A 34 -19.16 17.52 -18.90
CA LEU A 34 -17.82 17.11 -18.44
C LEU A 34 -16.69 17.47 -19.41
N GLN A 35 -17.02 17.55 -20.70
CA GLN A 35 -16.10 17.94 -21.76
C GLN A 35 -16.12 19.45 -22.03
N SER A 36 -16.97 20.21 -21.33
CA SER A 36 -17.05 21.67 -21.46
C SER A 36 -15.69 22.32 -21.19
N ALA A 37 -15.35 23.37 -21.95
CA ALA A 37 -14.16 24.17 -21.69
C ALA A 37 -14.27 24.95 -20.37
N ASP A 38 -15.49 25.27 -19.94
CA ASP A 38 -15.78 26.01 -18.70
C ASP A 38 -15.62 25.14 -17.45
N LYS A 39 -14.75 25.58 -16.55
CA LYS A 39 -14.46 24.90 -15.28
C LYS A 39 -15.70 24.78 -14.41
N LYS A 40 -16.53 25.83 -14.28
CA LYS A 40 -17.69 25.81 -13.37
C LYS A 40 -18.74 24.80 -13.85
N THR A 41 -18.95 24.72 -15.15
CA THR A 41 -19.84 23.76 -15.81
C THR A 41 -19.35 22.32 -15.62
N ARG A 42 -18.06 22.04 -15.86
CA ARG A 42 -17.49 20.70 -15.62
C ARG A 42 -17.64 20.22 -14.18
N LEU A 43 -17.33 21.10 -13.21
CA LEU A 43 -17.38 20.72 -11.79
C LEU A 43 -18.81 20.47 -11.31
N LYS A 44 -19.78 21.23 -11.82
CA LYS A 44 -21.21 21.00 -11.56
C LYS A 44 -21.68 19.68 -12.16
N ALA A 45 -21.33 19.41 -13.42
CA ALA A 45 -21.68 18.16 -14.09
C ALA A 45 -21.09 16.94 -13.38
N LEU A 46 -19.82 17.02 -12.97
CA LEU A 46 -19.17 15.99 -12.17
C LEU A 46 -19.86 15.79 -10.82
N TYR A 47 -20.20 16.87 -10.13
CA TYR A 47 -20.94 16.79 -8.87
C TYR A 47 -22.28 16.07 -9.06
N THR A 48 -23.03 16.42 -10.12
CA THR A 48 -24.28 15.73 -10.47
C THR A 48 -24.06 14.24 -10.75
N LEU A 49 -23.01 13.86 -11.49
CA LEU A 49 -22.66 12.45 -11.68
C LEU A 49 -22.32 11.76 -10.36
N CYS A 50 -21.53 12.42 -9.50
CA CYS A 50 -21.19 11.89 -8.18
C CYS A 50 -22.45 11.70 -7.31
N MET A 51 -23.41 12.61 -7.36
CA MET A 51 -24.68 12.46 -6.63
C MET A 51 -25.47 11.23 -7.07
N ASP A 52 -25.35 10.79 -8.33
CA ASP A 52 -25.96 9.56 -8.84
C ASP A 52 -24.92 8.48 -9.20
N ALA A 53 -23.86 8.38 -8.40
CA ALA A 53 -22.73 7.48 -8.68
C ALA A 53 -23.09 5.98 -8.72
N GLU A 54 -24.28 5.61 -8.28
CA GLU A 54 -24.83 4.26 -8.48
C GLU A 54 -24.98 3.94 -9.98
N THR A 55 -25.48 4.92 -10.71
CA THR A 55 -25.86 4.86 -12.12
C THR A 55 -24.66 5.23 -12.99
N TYR A 56 -23.88 6.23 -12.58
CA TYR A 56 -22.83 6.84 -13.42
C TYR A 56 -21.41 6.47 -12.98
N MET A 57 -21.22 5.33 -12.31
CA MET A 57 -19.89 4.90 -11.84
C MET A 57 -18.87 4.82 -12.97
N ASN A 58 -19.27 4.26 -14.11
CA ASN A 58 -18.38 4.11 -15.27
C ASN A 58 -18.01 5.48 -15.83
N ASP A 59 -18.96 6.42 -15.93
CA ASP A 59 -18.68 7.77 -16.42
C ASP A 59 -17.77 8.56 -15.49
N ILE A 60 -17.91 8.37 -14.16
CA ILE A 60 -17.00 8.94 -13.17
C ILE A 60 -15.59 8.33 -13.32
N ILE A 61 -15.49 7.03 -13.56
CA ILE A 61 -14.21 6.34 -13.80
C ILE A 61 -13.56 6.86 -15.08
N GLU A 62 -14.28 6.89 -16.20
CA GLU A 62 -13.77 7.40 -17.48
C GLU A 62 -13.34 8.85 -17.37
N TYR A 63 -14.16 9.70 -16.76
CA TYR A 63 -13.78 11.09 -16.52
C TYR A 63 -12.56 11.22 -15.62
N PHE A 64 -12.46 10.42 -14.55
CA PHE A 64 -11.29 10.42 -13.68
C PHE A 64 -10.03 9.97 -14.42
N VAL A 65 -10.15 8.98 -15.31
CA VAL A 65 -9.07 8.52 -16.18
C VAL A 65 -8.64 9.63 -17.13
N ASP A 66 -9.57 10.26 -17.83
CA ASP A 66 -9.29 11.34 -18.78
C ASP A 66 -8.67 12.56 -18.08
N VAL A 67 -9.18 12.96 -16.91
CA VAL A 67 -8.66 14.10 -16.14
C VAL A 67 -7.27 13.79 -15.58
N GLY A 68 -7.05 12.58 -15.09
CA GLY A 68 -5.75 12.12 -14.61
C GLY A 68 -4.70 12.04 -15.72
N GLU A 69 -5.11 11.72 -16.96
CA GLU A 69 -4.23 11.65 -18.13
C GLU A 69 -3.99 13.02 -18.80
N ALA A 70 -4.96 13.94 -18.76
CA ALA A 70 -4.96 15.14 -19.61
C ALA A 70 -5.03 16.51 -18.91
N LYS A 71 -5.30 16.62 -17.60
CA LYS A 71 -5.62 17.93 -16.96
C LYS A 71 -4.78 18.30 -15.72
N ALA A 72 -4.90 19.57 -15.31
CA ALA A 72 -4.11 20.20 -14.25
C ALA A 72 -4.43 19.67 -12.83
N LEU A 73 -3.40 19.60 -11.97
CA LEU A 73 -3.44 19.04 -10.60
C LEU A 73 -4.60 19.54 -9.72
N LYS A 74 -5.02 20.80 -9.89
CA LYS A 74 -6.14 21.40 -9.14
C LYS A 74 -7.49 20.72 -9.46
N GLU A 75 -7.71 20.35 -10.72
CA GLU A 75 -8.94 19.67 -11.15
C GLU A 75 -8.96 18.23 -10.66
N VAL A 76 -7.82 17.53 -10.76
CA VAL A 76 -7.66 16.18 -10.21
C VAL A 76 -7.96 16.18 -8.70
N ASN A 77 -7.42 17.14 -7.95
CA ASN A 77 -7.67 17.21 -6.51
C ASN A 77 -9.15 17.44 -6.19
N PHE A 78 -9.82 18.32 -6.92
CA PHE A 78 -11.26 18.54 -6.75
C PHE A 78 -12.05 17.24 -7.00
N CYS A 79 -11.73 16.52 -8.08
CA CYS A 79 -12.39 15.24 -8.38
C CYS A 79 -12.21 14.23 -7.24
N LEU A 80 -10.99 14.12 -6.70
CA LEU A 80 -10.70 13.25 -5.57
C LEU A 80 -11.47 13.67 -4.30
N VAL A 81 -11.65 14.97 -4.07
CA VAL A 81 -12.45 15.49 -2.94
C VAL A 81 -13.94 15.14 -3.11
N CYS A 82 -14.50 15.31 -4.31
CA CYS A 82 -15.88 14.92 -4.61
C CYS A 82 -16.09 13.42 -4.42
N MET A 83 -15.20 12.59 -4.97
CA MET A 83 -15.27 11.13 -4.80
C MET A 83 -15.12 10.74 -3.32
N ARG A 84 -14.21 11.36 -2.58
CA ARG A 84 -14.08 11.15 -1.15
C ARG A 84 -15.37 11.47 -0.41
N LYS A 85 -15.96 12.65 -0.64
CA LYS A 85 -17.21 13.06 0.02
C LYS A 85 -18.33 12.09 -0.29
N LEU A 86 -18.48 11.70 -1.55
CA LEU A 86 -19.46 10.70 -1.97
C LEU A 86 -19.30 9.36 -1.24
N PHE A 87 -18.07 8.83 -1.21
CA PHE A 87 -17.77 7.56 -0.55
C PHE A 87 -17.99 7.62 0.98
N MET A 88 -17.81 8.79 1.60
CA MET A 88 -17.98 8.99 3.05
C MET A 88 -19.44 9.32 3.44
N GLU A 89 -20.11 10.23 2.74
CA GLU A 89 -21.47 10.70 3.09
C GLU A 89 -22.54 9.62 2.85
N ARG A 90 -22.44 8.82 1.77
CA ARG A 90 -23.44 7.78 1.47
C ARG A 90 -23.40 6.54 2.36
N LEU A 91 -22.44 6.45 3.29
CA LEU A 91 -22.38 5.34 4.26
C LEU A 91 -22.58 5.78 5.71
N GLU A 92 -22.48 7.08 6.02
CA GLU A 92 -22.73 7.58 7.38
C GLU A 92 -24.05 8.35 7.51
N ARG A 93 -24.67 8.84 6.43
CA ARG A 93 -25.94 9.58 6.47
C ARG A 93 -26.92 9.13 5.41
N GLY A 94 -27.98 8.47 5.83
CA GLY A 94 -29.21 8.36 5.03
C GLY A 94 -30.05 9.63 5.13
N THR A 95 -29.54 10.77 4.65
CA THR A 95 -30.36 12.00 4.52
C THR A 95 -30.06 12.74 3.22
N GLU A 96 -31.13 13.06 2.49
CA GLU A 96 -31.19 13.91 1.29
C GLU A 96 -30.92 15.40 1.58
N ASP A 97 -29.88 15.73 2.35
CA ASP A 97 -29.50 17.14 2.52
C ASP A 97 -28.64 17.57 1.32
N LYS A 98 -29.22 18.38 0.43
CA LYS A 98 -28.50 19.05 -0.66
C LYS A 98 -27.34 19.84 -0.10
N PHE A 99 -26.14 19.56 -0.59
CA PHE A 99 -24.93 20.30 -0.24
C PHE A 99 -24.99 21.71 -0.83
N GLU A 100 -25.10 22.75 0.00
CA GLU A 100 -25.04 24.14 -0.47
C GLU A 100 -23.60 24.47 -0.94
N MET A 101 -23.48 24.97 -2.19
CA MET A 101 -22.21 25.21 -2.88
C MET A 101 -21.30 26.27 -2.24
N GLU A 102 -21.78 27.07 -1.29
CA GLU A 102 -21.09 28.29 -0.82
C GLU A 102 -19.77 28.01 -0.09
N HIS A 103 -19.53 26.80 0.41
CA HIS A 103 -18.29 26.45 1.10
C HIS A 103 -17.16 25.89 0.21
N LEU A 104 -17.40 25.71 -1.10
CA LEU A 104 -16.37 25.23 -2.05
C LEU A 104 -15.77 26.36 -2.92
N GLU A 105 -16.45 27.49 -3.07
CA GLU A 105 -15.93 28.63 -3.86
C GLU A 105 -14.81 29.39 -3.11
N TYR A 106 -14.74 29.34 -1.77
CA TYR A 106 -13.78 30.14 -1.00
C TYR A 106 -12.33 29.59 -0.95
N ALA A 107 -12.06 28.37 -1.44
CA ALA A 107 -10.70 27.82 -1.49
C ALA A 107 -10.01 28.01 -2.86
N CYS A 108 -10.72 28.53 -3.87
CA CYS A 108 -10.18 28.74 -5.22
C CYS A 108 -9.80 30.19 -5.53
N GLU A 109 -10.20 31.17 -4.71
CA GLU A 109 -9.94 32.60 -4.95
C GLU A 109 -9.30 33.27 -3.72
N SER A 110 -8.00 33.05 -3.54
CA SER A 110 -7.12 34.02 -2.88
C SER A 110 -5.66 33.73 -3.21
N SER A 111 -5.25 34.08 -4.43
CA SER A 111 -3.83 34.30 -4.72
C SER A 111 -3.67 35.41 -5.75
N THR A 112 -4.02 36.62 -5.35
CA THR A 112 -3.43 37.85 -5.88
C THR A 112 -2.73 38.52 -4.70
N ASP A 113 -1.47 38.17 -4.47
CA ASP A 113 -0.42 39.17 -4.43
C ASP A 113 0.97 38.56 -4.18
N SER A 114 1.91 39.16 -4.89
CA SER A 114 3.35 38.99 -4.84
C SER A 114 3.94 39.40 -3.49
N THR A 115 4.73 38.54 -2.85
CA THR A 115 5.96 38.90 -2.09
C THR A 115 6.73 37.64 -1.62
N PRO A 116 8.05 37.73 -1.39
CA PRO A 116 8.97 36.59 -1.40
C PRO A 116 9.09 35.84 -0.06
N MET A 117 9.67 34.64 -0.15
CA MET A 117 9.90 33.67 0.92
C MET A 117 10.51 34.27 2.20
N ASP A 118 10.03 33.78 3.35
CA ASP A 118 10.82 33.71 4.58
C ASP A 118 10.88 32.26 5.09
N VAL A 119 12.07 31.87 5.55
CA VAL A 119 12.47 30.51 5.91
C VAL A 119 12.33 30.34 7.41
N GLY A 120 11.41 29.49 7.83
CA GLY A 120 11.29 29.05 9.22
C GLY A 120 9.94 29.37 9.84
N SER A 121 8.95 28.51 9.62
CA SER A 121 7.79 28.44 10.50
C SER A 121 7.13 27.06 10.39
N SER A 122 6.77 26.52 11.55
CA SER A 122 6.05 25.28 11.75
C SER A 122 4.83 25.19 10.85
N CYS A 123 4.55 23.98 10.35
CA CYS A 123 3.33 23.66 9.61
C CYS A 123 2.10 23.75 10.53
N THR A 124 1.67 24.96 10.84
CA THR A 124 0.37 25.28 11.43
C THR A 124 -0.39 26.14 10.43
N SER A 125 -0.97 25.50 9.41
CA SER A 125 -2.16 26.07 8.78
C SER A 125 -3.37 25.41 9.43
N GLU A 126 -3.65 25.80 10.67
CA GLU A 126 -4.97 25.64 11.25
C GLU A 126 -5.95 26.40 10.35
N TYR A 127 -6.86 25.67 9.73
CA TYR A 127 -8.07 26.30 9.20
C TYR A 127 -8.93 26.62 10.43
N GLU A 128 -8.76 27.82 11.00
CA GLU A 128 -9.68 28.36 12.00
C GLU A 128 -11.08 28.49 11.38
N ILE A 129 -11.98 27.58 11.77
CA ILE A 129 -13.42 27.76 11.55
C ILE A 129 -13.88 28.80 12.57
N ARG A 130 -13.98 30.07 12.17
CA ARG A 130 -14.70 31.07 12.97
C ARG A 130 -16.18 30.74 12.95
N ILE A 131 -16.66 30.10 14.03
CA ILE A 131 -18.09 29.96 14.31
C ILE A 131 -18.59 31.35 14.70
N THR A 132 -19.19 32.07 13.78
CA THR A 132 -19.98 33.26 14.12
C THR A 132 -21.23 32.80 14.87
N ALA A 133 -21.26 33.11 16.16
CA ALA A 133 -22.39 32.83 17.04
C ALA A 133 -23.65 33.55 16.53
N THR A 134 -24.58 32.80 15.93
CA THR A 134 -26.04 33.06 15.87
C THR A 134 -26.72 31.87 15.17
N ALA A 135 -26.62 30.68 15.75
CA ALA A 135 -27.43 29.53 15.31
C ALA A 135 -28.76 29.51 16.10
N PRO A 136 -29.94 29.49 15.44
CA PRO A 136 -31.21 29.35 16.15
C PRO A 136 -31.32 27.96 16.79
N LYS A 137 -31.84 27.91 18.03
CA LYS A 137 -31.95 26.68 18.84
C LYS A 137 -32.77 25.61 18.11
N ARG A 138 -32.18 24.43 17.87
CA ARG A 138 -32.91 23.22 17.40
C ARG A 138 -33.93 22.77 18.46
N PRO A 139 -35.16 22.38 18.07
CA PRO A 139 -36.10 21.76 18.99
C PRO A 139 -35.63 20.33 19.38
N PRO A 140 -36.06 19.82 20.54
CA PRO A 140 -35.59 18.54 21.08
C PRO A 140 -36.05 17.36 20.20
N HIS A 141 -35.10 16.45 19.94
CA HIS A 141 -35.27 15.30 19.06
C HIS A 141 -36.10 14.21 19.76
N THR A 142 -37.30 13.90 19.27
CA THR A 142 -37.96 12.64 19.59
C THR A 142 -37.30 11.51 18.77
N PRO A 143 -36.99 10.35 19.36
CA PRO A 143 -36.43 9.23 18.60
C PRO A 143 -37.50 8.66 17.68
N ASN A 144 -37.31 8.80 16.37
CA ASN A 144 -38.25 8.29 15.37
C ASN A 144 -38.04 6.77 15.20
N THR A 145 -38.99 5.99 15.70
CA THR A 145 -39.04 4.52 15.64
C THR A 145 -39.33 3.95 14.24
N GLU A 146 -39.53 4.80 13.22
CA GLU A 146 -39.68 4.37 11.82
C GLU A 146 -38.35 4.07 11.10
N ARG A 147 -37.19 4.29 11.73
CA ARG A 147 -35.86 4.05 11.14
C ARG A 147 -35.37 2.60 11.24
N PHE A 148 -36.25 1.62 11.06
CA PHE A 148 -35.83 0.22 10.97
C PHE A 148 -35.71 -0.19 9.50
N ILE A 149 -34.51 -0.04 8.93
CA ILE A 149 -34.23 -0.55 7.58
C ILE A 149 -34.16 -2.09 7.68
N PRO A 150 -34.97 -2.83 6.91
CA PRO A 150 -34.93 -4.29 6.88
C PRO A 150 -33.53 -4.82 6.62
N PHE A 151 -33.19 -5.99 7.19
CA PHE A 151 -31.88 -6.62 6.98
C PHE A 151 -31.60 -6.85 5.49
N SER A 152 -32.61 -7.26 4.73
CA SER A 152 -32.53 -7.45 3.28
C SER A 152 -32.12 -6.18 2.55
N GLU A 153 -32.75 -5.03 2.81
CA GLU A 153 -32.40 -3.76 2.15
C GLU A 153 -30.99 -3.29 2.53
N ARG A 154 -30.55 -3.53 3.77
CA ARG A 154 -29.16 -3.29 4.19
C ARG A 154 -28.19 -4.20 3.44
N GLU A 155 -28.48 -5.49 3.34
CA GLU A 155 -27.66 -6.48 2.64
C GLU A 155 -27.52 -6.16 1.14
N HIS A 156 -28.62 -5.77 0.48
CA HIS A 156 -28.60 -5.31 -0.92
C HIS A 156 -27.79 -4.01 -1.08
N GLY A 157 -27.90 -3.07 -0.13
CA GLY A 157 -27.06 -1.87 -0.08
C GLY A 157 -25.56 -2.20 0.05
N TYR A 158 -25.19 -3.13 0.93
CA TYR A 158 -23.79 -3.56 1.10
C TYR A 158 -23.23 -4.30 -0.12
N ALA A 159 -24.04 -5.14 -0.77
CA ALA A 159 -23.66 -5.83 -2.00
C ALA A 159 -23.39 -4.84 -3.15
N ASN A 160 -24.28 -3.85 -3.33
CA ASN A 160 -24.12 -2.81 -4.34
C ASN A 160 -22.86 -1.96 -4.10
N VAL A 161 -22.57 -1.61 -2.84
CA VAL A 161 -21.36 -0.87 -2.47
C VAL A 161 -20.09 -1.69 -2.74
N THR A 162 -20.12 -2.99 -2.45
CA THR A 162 -18.98 -3.90 -2.66
C THR A 162 -18.69 -4.08 -4.15
N ASP A 163 -19.72 -4.33 -4.95
CA ASP A 163 -19.60 -4.46 -6.41
C ASP A 163 -19.04 -3.17 -7.05
N ARG A 164 -19.46 -2.01 -6.55
CA ARG A 164 -18.92 -0.72 -6.98
C ARG A 164 -17.45 -0.52 -6.68
N ARG A 165 -17.02 -0.82 -5.45
CA ARG A 165 -15.59 -0.77 -5.07
C ARG A 165 -14.77 -1.68 -5.98
N MET A 166 -15.29 -2.87 -6.29
CA MET A 166 -14.68 -3.82 -7.20
C MET A 166 -14.57 -3.29 -8.61
N ARG A 167 -15.66 -2.79 -9.20
CA ARG A 167 -15.64 -2.18 -10.54
C ARG A 167 -14.63 -1.03 -10.65
N PHE A 168 -14.57 -0.18 -9.62
CA PHE A 168 -13.64 0.95 -9.57
C PHE A 168 -12.17 0.51 -9.56
N ILE A 169 -11.79 -0.41 -8.67
CA ILE A 169 -10.38 -0.82 -8.54
C ILE A 169 -9.94 -1.82 -9.60
N LYS A 170 -10.88 -2.54 -10.24
CA LYS A 170 -10.59 -3.52 -11.30
C LYS A 170 -10.02 -2.89 -12.56
N ASP A 171 -10.33 -1.62 -12.84
CA ASP A 171 -9.72 -0.89 -13.94
C ASP A 171 -8.23 -0.60 -13.66
N GLU A 172 -7.35 -1.09 -14.53
CA GLU A 172 -5.91 -0.88 -14.43
C GLU A 172 -5.51 0.60 -14.56
N ARG A 173 -6.21 1.38 -15.38
CA ARG A 173 -5.93 2.81 -15.58
C ARG A 173 -6.18 3.57 -14.30
N VAL A 174 -7.31 3.30 -13.63
CA VAL A 174 -7.63 3.87 -12.32
C VAL A 174 -6.55 3.55 -11.30
N ARG A 175 -6.09 2.29 -11.23
CA ARG A 175 -5.00 1.90 -10.33
C ARG A 175 -3.71 2.68 -10.61
N ARG A 176 -3.31 2.79 -11.88
CA ARG A 176 -2.10 3.55 -12.27
C ARG A 176 -2.20 5.02 -11.88
N ILE A 177 -3.35 5.65 -12.12
CA ILE A 177 -3.56 7.05 -11.76
C ILE A 177 -3.52 7.21 -10.24
N LEU A 178 -4.22 6.37 -9.47
CA LEU A 178 -4.18 6.42 -8.01
C LEU A 178 -2.75 6.26 -7.48
N ILE A 179 -1.97 5.32 -8.02
CA ILE A 179 -0.56 5.12 -7.68
C ILE A 179 0.25 6.39 -7.99
N ALA A 180 0.08 6.99 -9.16
CA ALA A 180 0.77 8.23 -9.50
C ALA A 180 0.39 9.39 -8.57
N MET A 181 -0.89 9.48 -8.18
CA MET A 181 -1.38 10.49 -7.24
C MET A 181 -0.85 10.30 -5.83
N LEU A 182 -0.55 9.06 -5.40
CA LEU A 182 0.13 8.82 -4.11
C LEU A 182 1.51 9.48 -4.06
N SER A 183 2.19 9.66 -5.20
CA SER A 183 3.49 10.34 -5.24
C SER A 183 3.40 11.87 -5.25
N ILE A 184 2.21 12.46 -5.33
CA ILE A 184 2.02 13.91 -5.45
C ILE A 184 1.44 14.48 -4.15
N ARG A 185 2.23 15.32 -3.46
CA ARG A 185 1.95 15.86 -2.11
C ARG A 185 0.54 16.44 -1.90
N ASN A 186 0.00 17.14 -2.90
CA ASN A 186 -1.28 17.85 -2.76
C ASN A 186 -2.51 16.95 -2.92
N VAL A 187 -2.36 15.79 -3.56
CA VAL A 187 -3.47 14.87 -3.90
C VAL A 187 -3.35 13.51 -3.23
N GLN A 188 -2.15 13.14 -2.75
CA GLN A 188 -1.87 11.86 -2.09
C GLN A 188 -2.84 11.53 -0.96
N TYR A 189 -3.30 12.53 -0.19
CA TYR A 189 -4.24 12.29 0.92
C TYR A 189 -5.60 11.87 0.40
N ASN A 190 -6.16 12.58 -0.58
CA ASN A 190 -7.47 12.23 -1.13
C ASN A 190 -7.40 10.88 -1.88
N ALA A 191 -6.30 10.60 -2.60
CA ALA A 191 -6.07 9.29 -3.19
C ALA A 191 -5.99 8.18 -2.13
N SER A 192 -5.29 8.43 -1.00
CA SER A 192 -5.18 7.47 0.10
C SER A 192 -6.53 7.21 0.78
N ILE A 193 -7.39 8.22 0.93
CA ILE A 193 -8.72 8.02 1.49
C ILE A 193 -9.61 7.18 0.56
N ILE A 194 -9.52 7.36 -0.75
CA ILE A 194 -10.22 6.50 -1.71
C ILE A 194 -9.73 5.06 -1.60
N LEU A 195 -8.41 4.85 -1.50
CA LEU A 195 -7.84 3.51 -1.30
C LEU A 195 -8.26 2.89 0.03
N TRP A 196 -8.32 3.69 1.10
CA TRP A 196 -8.88 3.26 2.38
C TRP A 196 -10.33 2.80 2.23
N TYR A 197 -11.15 3.55 1.50
CA TYR A 197 -12.52 3.16 1.23
C TYR A 197 -12.64 1.83 0.45
N VAL A 198 -11.84 1.67 -0.60
CA VAL A 198 -11.82 0.43 -1.39
C VAL A 198 -11.36 -0.76 -0.53
N SER A 199 -10.39 -0.55 0.36
CA SER A 199 -9.80 -1.61 1.20
C SER A 199 -10.77 -2.32 2.14
N PHE A 200 -11.96 -1.77 2.38
CA PHE A 200 -12.98 -2.41 3.22
C PHE A 200 -13.52 -3.71 2.63
N SER A 201 -13.55 -3.85 1.30
CA SER A 201 -14.10 -5.03 0.62
C SER A 201 -13.03 -6.11 0.40
N LYS A 202 -13.34 -7.35 0.77
CA LYS A 202 -12.37 -8.47 0.75
C LYS A 202 -11.95 -8.82 -0.68
N GLU A 203 -12.87 -8.69 -1.61
CA GLU A 203 -12.70 -9.00 -3.03
C GLU A 203 -11.65 -8.08 -3.68
N THR A 204 -11.38 -6.91 -3.09
CA THR A 204 -10.45 -5.91 -3.65
C THR A 204 -8.98 -6.21 -3.36
N ILE A 205 -8.69 -7.18 -2.47
CA ILE A 205 -7.34 -7.49 -1.96
C ILE A 205 -6.31 -7.71 -3.07
N GLU A 206 -6.68 -8.45 -4.11
CA GLU A 206 -5.75 -8.82 -5.19
C GLU A 206 -5.16 -7.59 -5.90
N TYR A 207 -5.90 -6.49 -5.94
CA TYR A 207 -5.47 -5.25 -6.58
C TYR A 207 -4.52 -4.41 -5.72
N PHE A 208 -4.43 -4.69 -4.41
CA PHE A 208 -3.56 -3.95 -3.51
C PHE A 208 -2.10 -4.36 -3.59
N GLU A 209 -1.76 -5.49 -4.21
CA GLU A 209 -0.36 -5.96 -4.31
C GLU A 209 0.57 -4.92 -4.95
N LEU A 210 0.10 -4.23 -6.01
CA LEU A 210 0.86 -3.17 -6.68
C LEU A 210 0.81 -1.81 -5.95
N ILE A 211 -0.19 -1.60 -5.09
CA ILE A 211 -0.43 -0.33 -4.39
C ILE A 211 0.36 -0.29 -3.08
N VAL A 212 0.47 -1.43 -2.37
CA VAL A 212 1.13 -1.54 -1.06
C VAL A 212 2.56 -0.96 -1.05
N PRO A 213 3.45 -1.23 -2.01
CA PRO A 213 4.80 -0.64 -2.00
C PRO A 213 4.81 0.89 -1.95
N HIS A 214 3.87 1.53 -2.65
CA HIS A 214 3.72 2.99 -2.67
C HIS A 214 3.21 3.53 -1.33
N LEU A 215 2.26 2.82 -0.70
CA LEU A 215 1.79 3.15 0.65
C LEU A 215 2.90 3.03 1.70
N LEU A 216 3.76 2.01 1.59
CA LEU A 216 4.90 1.84 2.50
C LEU A 216 5.97 2.91 2.30
N HIS A 217 6.18 3.35 1.05
CA HIS A 217 7.05 4.50 0.79
C HIS A 217 6.57 5.75 1.53
N LEU A 218 5.26 6.01 1.55
CA LEU A 218 4.66 7.13 2.29
C LEU A 218 4.86 7.02 3.82
N LEU A 219 4.88 5.80 4.37
CA LEU A 219 5.22 5.60 5.79
C LEU A 219 6.70 5.94 6.07
N LYS A 220 7.60 5.58 5.15
CA LYS A 220 9.03 5.84 5.28
C LYS A 220 9.37 7.33 5.18
N THR A 221 8.68 8.09 4.30
CA THR A 221 8.88 9.55 4.17
C THR A 221 8.25 10.36 5.30
N ARG A 222 7.31 9.77 6.07
CA ARG A 222 6.68 10.37 7.27
C ARG A 222 6.13 11.78 7.04
N GLU A 223 5.52 12.03 5.88
CA GLU A 223 5.25 13.41 5.43
C GLU A 223 4.31 14.20 6.35
N CYS A 224 3.28 13.58 6.90
CA CYS A 224 2.42 14.16 7.94
C CYS A 224 1.56 13.09 8.63
N GLU A 225 1.14 13.37 9.87
CA GLU A 225 0.40 12.41 10.71
C GLU A 225 -0.89 11.89 10.04
N LYS A 226 -1.63 12.75 9.33
CA LYS A 226 -2.84 12.34 8.59
C LYS A 226 -2.56 11.27 7.55
N MET A 227 -1.40 11.31 6.88
CA MET A 227 -1.01 10.30 5.90
C MET A 227 -0.65 8.98 6.58
N VAL A 228 0.11 9.06 7.69
CA VAL A 228 0.44 7.88 8.49
C VAL A 228 -0.84 7.19 8.98
N ARG A 229 -1.78 7.96 9.52
CA ARG A 229 -3.10 7.47 9.98
C ARG A 229 -3.85 6.74 8.88
N THR A 230 -4.04 7.38 7.72
CA THR A 230 -4.76 6.76 6.60
C THR A 230 -4.07 5.49 6.10
N THR A 231 -2.74 5.49 6.00
CA THR A 231 -2.00 4.30 5.57
C THR A 231 -2.14 3.14 6.55
N PHE A 232 -2.06 3.38 7.86
CA PHE A 232 -2.28 2.32 8.86
C PHE A 232 -3.73 1.81 8.84
N PHE A 233 -4.72 2.66 8.57
CA PHE A 233 -6.09 2.20 8.37
C PHE A 233 -6.26 1.30 7.14
N ILE A 234 -5.59 1.61 6.03
CA ILE A 234 -5.55 0.73 4.84
C ILE A 234 -4.93 -0.61 5.22
N ILE A 235 -3.74 -0.60 5.84
CA ILE A 235 -3.03 -1.83 6.24
C ILE A 235 -3.89 -2.67 7.18
N ARG A 236 -4.56 -2.05 8.17
CA ARG A 236 -5.48 -2.74 9.09
C ARG A 236 -6.60 -3.46 8.32
N ASN A 237 -7.23 -2.78 7.36
CA ASN A 237 -8.31 -3.35 6.55
C ASN A 237 -7.80 -4.51 5.67
N LEU A 238 -6.64 -4.35 5.02
CA LEU A 238 -6.00 -5.40 4.24
C LEU A 238 -5.69 -6.63 5.09
N LEU A 239 -5.13 -6.44 6.29
CA LEU A 239 -4.87 -7.53 7.24
C LEU A 239 -6.15 -8.25 7.64
N LYS A 240 -7.22 -7.51 7.97
CA LYS A 240 -8.53 -8.06 8.35
C LYS A 240 -9.13 -8.90 7.23
N ASN A 241 -8.99 -8.45 5.99
CA ASN A 241 -9.55 -9.13 4.82
C ASN A 241 -8.71 -10.33 4.36
N GLY A 242 -7.50 -10.51 4.89
CA GLY A 242 -6.65 -11.67 4.61
C GLY A 242 -5.50 -11.41 3.63
N PHE A 243 -5.18 -10.15 3.33
CA PHE A 243 -4.01 -9.80 2.52
C PHE A 243 -2.73 -10.34 3.17
N PHE A 244 -1.88 -10.98 2.37
CA PHE A 244 -0.59 -11.51 2.80
C PHE A 244 0.52 -10.50 2.52
N PHE A 245 1.11 -9.96 3.59
CA PHE A 245 2.33 -9.17 3.49
C PHE A 245 3.53 -10.11 3.55
N SER A 246 4.55 -9.86 2.71
CA SER A 246 5.82 -10.59 2.81
C SER A 246 6.42 -10.43 4.21
N LEU A 247 7.23 -11.39 4.65
CA LEU A 247 7.83 -11.31 5.99
C LEU A 247 8.78 -10.12 6.15
N VAL A 248 9.48 -9.74 5.07
CA VAL A 248 10.29 -8.51 5.01
C VAL A 248 9.40 -7.30 5.27
N THR A 249 8.30 -7.18 4.52
CA THR A 249 7.34 -6.08 4.67
C THR A 249 6.75 -6.02 6.07
N CYS A 250 6.38 -7.17 6.63
CA CYS A 250 5.87 -7.23 8.00
C CYS A 250 6.91 -6.71 9.01
N HIS A 251 8.17 -7.11 8.87
CA HIS A 251 9.26 -6.66 9.73
C HIS A 251 9.55 -5.16 9.58
N ASP A 252 9.59 -4.64 8.35
CA ASP A 252 9.74 -3.21 8.04
C ASP A 252 8.65 -2.39 8.72
N ILE A 253 7.38 -2.77 8.54
CA ILE A 253 6.24 -2.07 9.16
C ILE A 253 6.37 -2.10 10.69
N ILE A 254 6.72 -3.25 11.29
CA ILE A 254 6.88 -3.36 12.74
C ILE A 254 8.00 -2.42 13.25
N ASN A 255 9.14 -2.36 12.57
CA ASN A 255 10.23 -1.48 12.96
C ASN A 255 9.89 0.00 12.79
N ASP A 256 9.16 0.34 11.73
CA ASP A 256 8.65 1.68 11.52
C ASP A 256 7.70 2.09 12.67
N THR A 257 6.81 1.20 13.11
CA THR A 257 5.89 1.47 14.24
C THR A 257 6.60 1.69 15.58
N ALA A 258 7.71 0.98 15.85
CA ALA A 258 8.45 1.13 17.10
C ALA A 258 9.06 2.53 17.28
N ASN A 259 9.34 3.22 16.17
CA ASN A 259 9.94 4.53 16.12
C ASN A 259 8.91 5.67 15.98
N MET A 260 7.62 5.37 16.15
CA MET A 260 6.53 6.33 16.02
C MET A 260 5.95 6.70 17.39
N LYS A 261 5.91 8.00 17.69
CA LYS A 261 5.24 8.54 18.87
C LYS A 261 4.24 9.59 18.38
N TYR A 262 2.96 9.31 18.57
CA TYR A 262 1.86 10.24 18.26
C TYR A 262 1.12 10.57 19.54
N GLU A 263 0.35 11.65 19.58
CA GLU A 263 -0.48 12.00 20.74
C GLU A 263 -1.88 11.38 20.66
N ASP A 264 -2.41 11.20 19.45
CA ASP A 264 -3.73 10.63 19.18
C ASP A 264 -3.85 9.14 19.61
N GLU A 265 -4.80 8.87 20.49
CA GLU A 265 -5.08 7.54 21.05
C GLU A 265 -5.65 6.52 20.05
N GLU A 266 -6.48 6.97 19.09
CA GLU A 266 -7.02 6.08 18.05
C GLU A 266 -5.91 5.61 17.10
N LEU A 267 -5.00 6.53 16.74
CA LEU A 267 -3.85 6.23 15.90
C LEU A 267 -2.90 5.25 16.60
N LYS A 268 -2.57 5.49 17.87
CA LYS A 268 -1.76 4.55 18.68
C LYS A 268 -2.39 3.17 18.71
N SER A 269 -3.67 3.09 19.06
CA SER A 269 -4.42 1.83 19.16
C SER A 269 -4.40 1.06 17.83
N THR A 270 -4.58 1.77 16.71
CA THR A 270 -4.52 1.18 15.36
C THR A 270 -3.12 0.65 15.04
N ILE A 271 -2.08 1.43 15.30
CA ILE A 271 -0.68 1.03 15.10
C ILE A 271 -0.36 -0.22 15.92
N ASP A 272 -0.73 -0.24 17.20
CA ASP A 272 -0.50 -1.37 18.09
C ASP A 272 -1.29 -2.61 17.66
N GLN A 273 -2.51 -2.46 17.17
CA GLN A 273 -3.29 -3.56 16.61
C GLN A 273 -2.59 -4.16 15.38
N VAL A 274 -2.17 -3.32 14.43
CA VAL A 274 -1.44 -3.75 13.23
C VAL A 274 -0.14 -4.46 13.60
N ALA A 275 0.67 -3.85 14.46
CA ALA A 275 1.93 -4.42 14.92
C ALA A 275 1.73 -5.77 15.62
N ARG A 276 0.70 -5.93 16.47
CA ARG A 276 0.38 -7.21 17.11
C ARG A 276 0.00 -8.29 16.11
N VAL A 277 -0.85 -7.97 15.13
CA VAL A 277 -1.27 -8.94 14.09
C VAL A 277 -0.07 -9.35 13.23
N LEU A 278 0.76 -8.38 12.82
CA LEU A 278 1.97 -8.65 12.04
C LEU A 278 2.99 -9.47 12.85
N LYS A 279 3.21 -9.18 14.13
CA LYS A 279 4.08 -9.97 15.02
C LYS A 279 3.56 -11.40 15.19
N SER A 280 2.26 -11.58 15.41
CA SER A 280 1.66 -12.92 15.50
C SER A 280 1.82 -13.70 14.20
N ARG A 281 1.64 -13.04 13.05
CA ARG A 281 1.91 -13.64 11.74
C ARG A 281 3.39 -13.98 11.60
N LEU A 282 4.31 -13.09 11.97
CA LEU A 282 5.75 -13.37 11.96
C LEU A 282 6.05 -14.61 12.79
N LEU A 283 5.54 -14.72 14.02
CA LEU A 283 5.79 -15.86 14.90
C LEU A 283 5.21 -17.17 14.36
N LYS A 284 3.99 -17.13 13.79
CA LYS A 284 3.36 -18.30 13.16
C LYS A 284 4.08 -18.70 11.88
N THR A 285 4.54 -17.73 11.10
CA THR A 285 5.25 -17.95 9.84
C THR A 285 6.73 -18.28 10.07
N SER A 286 7.37 -17.83 11.14
CA SER A 286 8.75 -18.16 11.53
C SER A 286 8.87 -19.48 12.29
N SER A 287 7.95 -20.41 12.05
CA SER A 287 8.06 -21.77 12.56
C SER A 287 9.10 -22.53 11.74
N PHE A 288 9.78 -23.48 12.37
CA PHE A 288 10.73 -24.36 11.69
C PHE A 288 10.12 -25.09 10.49
N GLN A 289 8.82 -25.43 10.55
CA GLN A 289 8.13 -26.07 9.44
C GLN A 289 7.97 -25.18 8.22
N ASN A 290 7.81 -23.86 8.39
CA ASN A 290 7.73 -22.97 7.25
C ASN A 290 9.11 -22.76 6.62
N TYR A 291 10.18 -22.70 7.42
CA TYR A 291 11.54 -22.75 6.91
C TYR A 291 11.76 -24.00 6.04
N LEU A 292 11.38 -25.19 6.53
CA LEU A 292 11.48 -26.42 5.72
C LEU A 292 10.63 -26.34 4.44
N ARG A 293 9.39 -25.84 4.54
CA ARG A 293 8.50 -25.70 3.38
C ARG A 293 9.08 -24.76 2.32
N GLU A 294 9.60 -23.62 2.73
CA GLU A 294 10.28 -22.67 1.86
C GLU A 294 11.52 -23.31 1.23
N LEU A 295 12.39 -23.89 2.06
CA LEU A 295 13.63 -24.52 1.62
C LEU A 295 13.35 -25.61 0.58
N PHE A 296 12.30 -26.42 0.77
CA PHE A 296 11.92 -27.47 -0.17
C PHE A 296 11.01 -27.03 -1.31
N SER A 297 10.49 -25.80 -1.30
CA SER A 297 9.64 -25.27 -2.38
C SER A 297 10.41 -24.98 -3.67
N GLY A 298 11.73 -24.81 -3.59
CA GLY A 298 12.57 -24.38 -4.71
C GLY A 298 12.68 -22.86 -4.88
N LYS A 299 12.02 -22.07 -4.02
CA LYS A 299 12.12 -20.61 -3.97
C LYS A 299 12.52 -20.17 -2.57
N LEU A 300 13.68 -19.51 -2.47
CA LEU A 300 14.23 -19.06 -1.19
C LEU A 300 14.10 -17.54 -1.12
N GLU A 301 13.23 -17.05 -0.27
CA GLU A 301 12.95 -15.63 -0.07
C GLU A 301 13.79 -15.07 1.09
N ASN A 302 13.98 -13.76 1.14
CA ASN A 302 14.74 -13.13 2.23
C ASN A 302 13.87 -13.01 3.49
N THR A 303 13.49 -14.12 4.09
CA THR A 303 12.66 -14.11 5.30
C THR A 303 13.49 -13.84 6.57
N PRO A 304 12.95 -13.21 7.63
CA PRO A 304 13.71 -12.81 8.82
C PRO A 304 14.34 -13.96 9.61
N TYR A 305 13.80 -15.18 9.56
CA TYR A 305 14.37 -16.31 10.32
C TYR A 305 15.72 -16.77 9.78
N HIS A 306 16.01 -16.56 8.49
CA HIS A 306 17.35 -16.77 7.95
C HIS A 306 18.40 -15.93 8.66
N PHE A 307 18.03 -14.77 9.21
CA PHE A 307 18.96 -13.83 9.84
C PHE A 307 18.90 -13.80 11.37
N SER A 308 18.02 -14.60 11.98
CA SER A 308 17.77 -14.59 13.43
C SER A 308 18.56 -15.66 14.15
N ASP A 309 19.57 -15.28 14.94
CA ASP A 309 20.34 -16.23 15.76
C ASP A 309 19.44 -16.98 16.79
N VAL A 310 18.36 -16.33 17.25
CA VAL A 310 17.37 -16.94 18.15
C VAL A 310 16.64 -18.09 17.45
N PHE A 311 16.28 -17.94 16.17
CA PHE A 311 15.64 -19.01 15.42
C PHE A 311 16.52 -20.26 15.31
N TRP A 312 17.79 -20.10 14.93
CA TRP A 312 18.71 -21.23 14.74
C TRP A 312 19.02 -21.95 16.07
N SER A 313 19.26 -21.19 17.14
CA SER A 313 19.51 -21.74 18.47
C SER A 313 18.28 -22.43 19.09
N MET A 314 17.06 -21.92 18.88
CA MET A 314 15.85 -22.56 19.40
C MET A 314 15.50 -23.87 18.69
N ASN A 315 15.90 -24.04 17.42
CA ASN A 315 15.50 -25.17 16.58
C ASN A 315 16.61 -26.19 16.33
N MET A 316 17.68 -26.20 17.14
CA MET A 316 18.85 -27.09 16.96
C MET A 316 18.47 -28.58 16.83
N ASN A 317 17.59 -29.09 17.70
CA ASN A 317 17.19 -30.51 17.67
C ASN A 317 16.54 -30.88 16.33
N SER A 318 15.61 -30.05 15.85
CA SER A 318 14.94 -30.26 14.57
C SER A 318 15.90 -30.07 13.39
N LEU A 319 16.83 -29.12 13.46
CA LEU A 319 17.87 -28.93 12.45
C LEU A 319 18.75 -30.18 12.31
N ILE A 320 19.14 -30.81 13.42
CA ILE A 320 19.94 -32.04 13.45
C ILE A 320 19.16 -33.24 12.88
N GLU A 321 17.84 -33.29 13.08
CA GLU A 321 16.96 -34.31 12.53
C GLU A 321 16.95 -34.26 10.99
N TYR A 322 16.74 -33.07 10.41
CA TYR A 322 16.65 -32.85 8.95
C TYR A 322 17.99 -32.44 8.30
N LYS A 323 19.12 -32.66 8.98
CA LYS A 323 20.43 -32.12 8.57
C LYS A 323 20.84 -32.52 7.15
N ILE A 324 20.52 -33.74 6.73
CA ILE A 324 20.90 -34.25 5.40
C ILE A 324 20.06 -33.59 4.31
N GLU A 325 18.75 -33.49 4.54
CA GLU A 325 17.79 -32.87 3.63
C GLU A 325 18.09 -31.38 3.45
N ILE A 326 18.34 -30.68 4.56
CA ILE A 326 18.68 -29.26 4.57
C ILE A 326 19.97 -29.02 3.80
N ILE A 327 21.06 -29.72 4.11
CA ILE A 327 22.35 -29.54 3.41
C ILE A 327 22.23 -29.85 1.92
N ARG A 328 21.46 -30.87 1.54
CA ARG A 328 21.22 -31.20 0.13
C ARG A 328 20.46 -30.09 -0.59
N ALA A 329 19.45 -29.49 0.06
CA ALA A 329 18.70 -28.37 -0.50
C ALA A 329 19.58 -27.11 -0.62
N LEU A 330 20.34 -26.76 0.42
CA LEU A 330 21.28 -25.63 0.40
C LEU A 330 22.31 -25.77 -0.72
N LYS A 331 22.89 -26.97 -0.94
CA LYS A 331 23.80 -27.23 -2.07
C LYS A 331 23.15 -26.90 -3.43
N LYS A 332 21.86 -27.21 -3.60
CA LYS A 332 21.13 -26.87 -4.84
C LYS A 332 20.99 -25.36 -5.00
N TYR A 333 20.67 -24.62 -3.93
CA TYR A 333 20.55 -23.16 -3.99
C TYR A 333 21.88 -22.46 -4.25
N LEU A 334 22.98 -22.92 -3.64
CA LEU A 334 24.33 -22.41 -3.92
C LEU A 334 24.72 -22.54 -5.40
N LYS A 335 24.21 -23.58 -6.07
CA LYS A 335 24.39 -23.83 -7.52
C LYS A 335 23.33 -23.18 -8.41
N SER A 336 22.33 -22.53 -7.85
CA SER A 336 21.22 -21.95 -8.64
C SER A 336 21.69 -20.75 -9.48
N GLY A 337 20.87 -20.32 -10.44
CA GLY A 337 21.16 -19.11 -11.23
C GLY A 337 20.86 -17.79 -10.50
N CYS A 338 20.15 -17.84 -9.37
CA CYS A 338 19.66 -16.65 -8.66
C CYS A 338 20.65 -16.22 -7.57
N THR A 339 21.23 -15.02 -7.70
CA THR A 339 22.17 -14.46 -6.71
C THR A 339 21.56 -14.38 -5.31
N GLN A 340 20.30 -13.97 -5.20
CA GLN A 340 19.60 -13.88 -3.91
C GLN A 340 19.51 -15.25 -3.22
N HIS A 341 19.12 -16.30 -3.95
CA HIS A 341 19.06 -17.65 -3.41
C HIS A 341 20.42 -18.12 -2.89
N LYS A 342 21.51 -17.77 -3.59
CA LYS A 342 22.88 -18.11 -3.14
C LYS A 342 23.26 -17.38 -1.86
N CYS A 343 22.95 -16.09 -1.75
CA CYS A 343 23.25 -15.31 -0.54
C CYS A 343 22.55 -15.90 0.69
N VAL A 344 21.24 -16.15 0.59
CA VAL A 344 20.47 -16.74 1.69
C VAL A 344 20.98 -18.14 2.02
N ALA A 345 21.24 -18.98 1.02
CA ALA A 345 21.75 -20.33 1.26
C ALA A 345 23.14 -20.35 1.92
N ALA A 346 24.03 -19.43 1.54
CA ALA A 346 25.35 -19.30 2.16
C ALA A 346 25.24 -18.84 3.63
N ASN A 347 24.37 -17.87 3.91
CA ASN A 347 24.06 -17.40 5.26
C ASN A 347 23.40 -18.50 6.11
N ASP A 348 22.47 -19.27 5.56
CA ASP A 348 21.81 -20.38 6.26
C ASP A 348 22.82 -21.46 6.65
N LEU A 349 23.74 -21.79 5.74
CA LEU A 349 24.82 -22.73 6.02
C LEU A 349 25.75 -22.21 7.14
N TYR A 350 26.10 -20.92 7.11
CA TYR A 350 26.88 -20.28 8.17
C TYR A 350 26.21 -20.45 9.54
N ARG A 351 24.92 -20.13 9.62
CA ARG A 351 24.16 -20.18 10.89
C ARG A 351 23.91 -21.60 11.36
N PHE A 352 23.68 -22.52 10.44
CA PHE A 352 23.51 -23.91 10.78
C PHE A 352 24.80 -24.49 11.37
N VAL A 353 25.96 -24.24 10.76
CA VAL A 353 27.24 -24.70 11.32
C VAL A 353 27.54 -24.01 12.65
N LYS A 354 27.25 -22.70 12.78
CA LYS A 354 27.41 -21.96 14.04
C LYS A 354 26.56 -22.54 15.17
N ALA A 355 25.33 -22.96 14.88
CA ALA A 355 24.41 -23.53 15.85
C ALA A 355 24.71 -25.01 16.17
N CYS A 356 25.13 -25.78 15.17
CA CYS A 356 25.38 -27.22 15.25
C CYS A 356 26.74 -27.56 14.63
N PRO A 357 27.87 -27.36 15.34
CA PRO A 357 29.21 -27.58 14.80
C PRO A 357 29.43 -29.00 14.22
N GLU A 358 28.75 -30.01 14.76
CA GLU A 358 28.82 -31.40 14.32
C GLU A 358 28.43 -31.63 12.85
N ILE A 359 27.71 -30.69 12.22
CA ILE A 359 27.28 -30.82 10.83
C ILE A 359 28.40 -30.57 9.82
N VAL A 360 29.56 -30.03 10.24
CA VAL A 360 30.72 -29.74 9.35
C VAL A 360 31.17 -30.98 8.56
N ARG A 361 31.17 -32.15 9.21
CA ARG A 361 31.49 -33.44 8.55
C ARG A 361 30.54 -33.76 7.40
N ILE A 362 29.29 -33.33 7.50
CA ILE A 362 28.29 -33.51 6.44
C ILE A 362 28.50 -32.46 5.35
N VAL A 363 28.82 -31.22 5.72
CA VAL A 363 29.17 -30.15 4.76
C VAL A 363 30.33 -30.58 3.86
N GLU A 364 31.36 -31.21 4.45
CA GLU A 364 32.48 -31.82 3.71
C GLU A 364 32.04 -32.97 2.82
N LYS A 365 31.29 -33.94 3.35
CA LYS A 365 30.80 -35.09 2.59
C LYS A 365 29.97 -34.70 1.37
N PHE A 366 29.30 -33.56 1.42
CA PHE A 366 28.51 -33.02 0.31
C PHE A 366 29.27 -31.98 -0.52
N ASP A 367 30.57 -31.76 -0.35
CA ASP A 367 31.41 -30.81 -1.11
C ASP A 367 30.91 -29.35 -1.10
N LEU A 368 30.21 -28.91 -0.04
CA LEU A 368 29.71 -27.52 -0.01
C LEU A 368 30.86 -26.51 0.14
N LYS A 369 31.98 -26.90 0.78
CA LYS A 369 33.18 -26.06 0.90
C LYS A 369 33.72 -25.63 -0.46
N THR A 370 33.80 -26.57 -1.41
CA THR A 370 34.25 -26.29 -2.78
C THR A 370 33.29 -25.34 -3.51
N GLU A 371 31.99 -25.47 -3.29
CA GLU A 371 31.02 -24.55 -3.88
C GLU A 371 31.10 -23.16 -3.25
N LEU A 372 31.24 -23.06 -1.92
CA LEU A 372 31.44 -21.78 -1.23
C LEU A 372 32.72 -21.08 -1.71
N PHE A 373 33.81 -21.83 -1.90
CA PHE A 373 35.08 -21.28 -2.40
C PHE A 373 34.90 -20.61 -3.76
N LYS A 374 34.20 -21.25 -4.70
CA LYS A 374 33.88 -20.65 -6.01
C LYS A 374 33.04 -19.38 -5.87
N LEU A 375 32.13 -19.32 -4.90
CA LEU A 375 31.29 -18.15 -4.66
C LEU A 375 32.06 -16.97 -4.05
N CYS A 376 33.19 -17.24 -3.38
CA CYS A 376 34.07 -16.19 -2.86
C CYS A 376 34.74 -15.38 -3.97
N GLU A 377 34.88 -15.94 -5.18
CA GLU A 377 35.42 -15.24 -6.36
C GLU A 377 34.34 -14.43 -7.12
N SER A 378 33.10 -14.40 -6.61
CA SER A 378 32.02 -13.68 -7.28
C SER A 378 32.21 -12.16 -7.25
N THR A 379 31.73 -11.49 -8.30
CA THR A 379 31.77 -10.03 -8.43
C THR A 379 30.77 -9.31 -7.52
N ASN A 380 29.75 -10.01 -7.01
CA ASN A 380 28.76 -9.44 -6.10
C ASN A 380 29.28 -9.43 -4.66
N ASP A 381 29.34 -8.24 -4.05
CA ASP A 381 29.93 -8.05 -2.72
C ASP A 381 29.17 -8.78 -1.62
N ASP A 382 27.83 -8.78 -1.66
CA ASP A 382 27.00 -9.46 -0.66
C ASP A 382 27.20 -10.99 -0.72
N LEU A 383 27.19 -11.54 -1.92
CA LEU A 383 27.41 -12.97 -2.14
C LEU A 383 28.80 -13.39 -1.67
N ARG A 384 29.83 -12.59 -2.00
CA ARG A 384 31.20 -12.81 -1.55
C ARG A 384 31.31 -12.76 -0.03
N PHE A 385 30.65 -11.77 0.60
CA PHE A 385 30.60 -11.65 2.06
C PHE A 385 29.99 -12.91 2.72
N TYR A 386 28.79 -13.33 2.30
CA TYR A 386 28.13 -14.49 2.88
C TYR A 386 28.89 -15.81 2.61
N ALA A 387 29.48 -15.94 1.42
CA ALA A 387 30.28 -17.11 1.08
C ALA A 387 31.54 -17.22 1.95
N LEU A 388 32.29 -16.11 2.12
CA LEU A 388 33.47 -16.06 2.98
C LEU A 388 33.12 -16.31 4.44
N GLN A 389 32.02 -15.71 4.92
CA GLN A 389 31.56 -15.90 6.29
C GLN A 389 31.23 -17.38 6.57
N SER A 390 30.48 -18.01 5.66
CA SER A 390 30.13 -19.42 5.74
C SER A 390 31.36 -20.34 5.68
N LEU A 391 32.26 -20.08 4.74
CA LEU A 391 33.48 -20.85 4.56
C LEU A 391 34.40 -20.75 5.79
N SER A 392 34.56 -19.55 6.35
CA SER A 392 35.42 -19.33 7.51
C SER A 392 34.97 -20.19 8.70
N VAL A 393 33.68 -20.23 8.99
CA VAL A 393 33.14 -21.05 10.08
C VAL A 393 33.30 -22.54 9.80
N CYS A 394 33.11 -22.98 8.56
CA CYS A 394 33.32 -24.38 8.19
C CYS A 394 34.79 -24.81 8.34
N ILE A 395 35.75 -23.88 8.21
CA ILE A 395 37.17 -24.16 8.42
C ILE A 395 37.50 -24.14 9.90
N PHE A 396 37.12 -23.08 10.64
CA PHE A 396 37.47 -22.95 12.06
C PHE A 396 36.95 -24.10 12.94
N GLN A 397 35.78 -24.65 12.60
CA GLN A 397 35.20 -25.79 13.34
C GLN A 397 35.88 -27.15 13.03
N GLU A 398 36.81 -27.24 12.07
CA GLU A 398 37.62 -28.47 11.86
C GLU A 398 38.76 -28.59 12.87
N TRP A 399 39.18 -27.48 13.49
CA TRP A 399 40.35 -27.43 14.37
C TRP A 399 40.01 -27.72 15.84
N HIS A 400 38.73 -27.97 16.13
CA HIS A 400 38.17 -28.34 17.43
C HIS A 400 37.44 -29.68 17.32
#